data_AF-A0A4R7ZXZ5-F1
#
_entry.id   AF-A0A4R7ZXZ5-F1
#
_cell.length_a   1.000
_cell.length_b   1.000
_cell.length_c   1.000
_cell.angle_alpha   90.00
_cell.angle_beta   90.00
_cell.angle_gamma   90.00
#
_symmetry.space_group_name_H-M   'P 1'
#
loop_
_entity.id
_entity.type
_entity.pdbx_description
1 polymer ?
#
loop_
_entity_poly.entity_id
_entity_poly.type
_entity_poly.pdbx_seq_one_letter_code
_entity_poly.pdbx_strand_id
1 'polypeptide(L)'
;MPKAVRYDGFGGIDVLRVEEVPRPVPGDGQVLVRVKAAGINPSEAVIRMGAVADLFPLAQVREAYTELERRHTRGKIVLRP
;
A
#
# COMPACT_ATOMS: atom_id res chain seq x y z
N MET A 1 -1.03 15.84 11.65
CA MET A 1 -0.55 14.54 11.12
C MET A 1 -1.34 14.20 9.85
N PRO A 2 -0.78 13.54 8.83
CA PRO A 2 -1.59 13.06 7.70
C PRO A 2 -2.59 11.99 8.14
N LYS A 3 -3.71 11.88 7.43
CA LYS A 3 -4.67 10.77 7.58
C LYS A 3 -4.38 9.67 6.57
N ALA A 4 -4.52 8.41 6.97
CA ALA A 4 -4.37 7.24 6.14
C ALA A 4 -5.49 6.23 6.40
N VAL A 5 -5.80 5.40 5.40
CA VAL A 5 -6.66 4.22 5.57
C VAL A 5 -5.79 3.04 5.97
N ARG A 6 -6.08 2.39 7.10
CA ARG A 6 -5.33 1.26 7.66
C ARG A 6 -6.25 0.10 8.02
N TYR A 7 -5.69 -1.11 8.06
CA TYR A 7 -6.33 -2.33 8.57
C TYR A 7 -5.22 -3.29 9.02
N ASP A 8 -5.50 -4.06 10.07
CA ASP A 8 -4.49 -4.94 10.71
C ASP A 8 -4.83 -6.43 10.58
N GLY A 9 -5.88 -6.75 9.83
CA GLY A 9 -6.36 -8.11 9.60
C GLY A 9 -7.26 -8.19 8.37
N PHE A 10 -7.51 -9.40 7.89
CA PHE A 10 -8.35 -9.61 6.72
C PHE A 10 -9.83 -9.37 7.03
N GLY A 11 -10.56 -8.87 6.03
CA GLY A 11 -12.01 -8.69 6.15
C GLY A 11 -12.65 -7.85 5.05
N GLY A 12 -13.91 -7.52 5.27
CA GLY A 12 -14.72 -6.66 4.42
C GLY A 12 -14.32 -5.19 4.55
N ILE A 13 -15.20 -4.27 4.17
CA ILE A 13 -14.91 -2.84 4.31
C ILE A 13 -14.82 -2.38 5.77
N ASP A 14 -15.40 -3.17 6.69
CA ASP A 14 -15.48 -2.96 8.13
C ASP A 14 -14.11 -2.96 8.83
N VAL A 15 -13.10 -3.61 8.26
CA VAL A 15 -11.74 -3.59 8.82
C VAL A 15 -10.97 -2.32 8.48
N LEU A 16 -11.47 -1.48 7.56
CA LEU A 16 -10.81 -0.25 7.15
C LEU A 16 -11.07 0.87 8.17
N ARG A 17 -9.98 1.49 8.65
CA ARG A 17 -10.03 2.63 9.57
C ARG A 17 -9.29 3.83 9.00
N VAL A 18 -9.87 5.01 9.15
CA VAL A 18 -9.19 6.28 8.83
C VAL A 18 -8.50 6.76 10.11
N GLU A 19 -7.18 6.76 10.10
CA GLU A 19 -6.35 7.07 11.27
C GLU A 19 -5.40 8.22 10.96
N GLU A 20 -5.03 9.01 11.98
CA GLU A 20 -3.88 9.90 11.89
C GLU A 20 -2.59 9.10 12.05
N VAL A 21 -1.60 9.38 11.19
CA VAL A 21 -0.31 8.67 11.20
C VAL A 21 0.85 9.65 11.26
N PRO A 22 2.00 9.26 11.82
CA PRO A 22 3.21 10.07 11.76
C PRO A 22 3.55 10.43 10.31
N ARG A 23 4.06 11.66 10.11
CA ARG A 23 4.55 12.06 8.79
C ARG A 23 5.81 11.23 8.48
N PRO A 24 5.85 10.46 7.38
CA PRO A 24 7.04 9.70 7.03
C PRO A 24 8.20 10.62 6.66
N VAL A 25 9.42 10.18 6.99
CA VAL A 25 10.67 10.84 6.62
C VAL A 25 11.31 10.02 5.50
N PRO A 26 11.50 10.58 4.30
CA PRO A 26 12.11 9.84 3.19
C PRO A 26 13.60 9.58 3.48
N GLY A 27 14.08 8.38 3.14
CA GLY A 27 15.50 8.04 3.13
C GLY A 27 16.18 8.38 1.79
N ASP A 28 17.41 7.93 1.62
CA ASP A 28 18.19 8.17 0.40
C ASP A 28 17.49 7.61 -0.84
N GLY A 29 17.42 8.42 -1.90
CA GLY A 29 16.73 8.07 -3.15
C GLY A 29 15.20 8.06 -3.08
N GLN A 30 14.59 8.40 -1.93
CA GLN A 30 13.15 8.48 -1.77
C GLN A 30 12.65 9.93 -1.83
N VAL A 31 11.40 10.11 -2.23
CA VAL A 31 10.71 11.41 -2.21
C VAL A 31 9.43 11.31 -1.39
N LEU A 32 9.14 12.35 -0.61
CA LEU A 32 7.88 12.47 0.10
C LEU A 32 6.85 13.22 -0.77
N VAL A 33 5.78 12.53 -1.16
CA VAL A 33 4.70 13.11 -1.97
C VAL A 33 3.48 13.47 -1.12
N ARG A 34 2.86 14.62 -1.40
CA ARG A 34 1.54 14.95 -0.87
C ARG A 34 0.47 14.40 -1.81
N VAL A 35 -0.23 13.36 -1.37
CA VAL A 35 -1.31 12.72 -2.14
C VAL A 35 -2.45 13.71 -2.37
N LYS A 36 -2.78 13.95 -3.64
CA LYS A 36 -3.95 14.74 -4.06
C LYS A 36 -5.17 13.86 -4.36
N ALA A 37 -4.91 12.69 -4.91
CA ALA A 37 -5.89 11.65 -5.20
C ALA A 37 -5.21 10.28 -5.16
N ALA A 38 -5.96 9.25 -4.78
CA ALA A 38 -5.55 7.86 -4.84
C ALA A 38 -6.63 7.06 -5.60
N GLY A 39 -6.22 6.29 -6.61
CA GLY A 39 -7.12 5.39 -7.32
C GLY A 39 -7.34 4.11 -6.51
N ILE A 40 -8.55 3.56 -6.58
CA ILE A 40 -8.89 2.24 -6.05
C ILE A 40 -9.04 1.29 -7.24
N ASN A 41 -8.48 0.08 -7.14
CA ASN A 41 -8.73 -0.99 -8.09
C ASN A 41 -9.39 -2.20 -7.38
N PRO A 42 -9.92 -3.18 -8.14
CA PRO A 42 -10.54 -4.38 -7.55
C PRO A 42 -9.56 -5.23 -6.73
N SER A 43 -8.27 -5.24 -7.10
CA SER A 43 -7.21 -6.01 -6.44
C SER A 43 -7.08 -5.70 -4.96
N GLU A 44 -7.35 -4.48 -4.54
CA GLU A 44 -7.22 -4.00 -3.18
C GLU A 44 -8.24 -4.71 -2.27
N ALA A 45 -9.46 -4.96 -2.78
CA ALA A 45 -10.44 -5.74 -2.06
C ALA A 45 -10.02 -7.22 -1.96
N VAL A 46 -9.49 -7.79 -3.05
CA VAL A 46 -9.00 -9.19 -3.09
C VAL A 46 -7.88 -9.40 -2.06
N ILE A 47 -6.92 -8.46 -2.00
CA ILE A 47 -5.81 -8.49 -1.03
C ILE A 47 -6.32 -8.37 0.40
N ARG A 48 -7.18 -7.37 0.67
CA ARG A 48 -7.74 -7.13 2.02
C ARG A 48 -8.60 -8.30 2.52
N MET A 49 -9.28 -9.03 1.64
CA MET A 49 -10.05 -10.22 2.02
C MET A 49 -9.16 -11.45 2.27
N GLY A 50 -7.85 -11.36 2.06
CA GLY A 50 -6.91 -12.46 2.30
C GLY A 50 -6.81 -13.47 1.17
N ALA A 51 -7.47 -13.24 0.02
CA ALA A 51 -7.54 -14.21 -1.08
C ALA A 51 -6.19 -14.46 -1.78
N VAL A 52 -5.15 -13.66 -1.49
CA VAL A 52 -3.79 -13.85 -2.00
C VAL A 52 -2.82 -14.41 -0.95
N ALA A 53 -3.25 -14.57 0.30
CA ALA A 53 -2.39 -15.00 1.40
C ALA A 53 -1.87 -16.45 1.24
N ASP A 54 -2.62 -17.29 0.51
CA ASP A 54 -2.21 -18.65 0.19
C ASP A 54 -1.28 -18.74 -1.04
N LEU A 55 -1.28 -17.70 -1.89
CA LEU A 55 -0.42 -17.61 -3.07
C LEU A 55 1.00 -17.11 -2.71
N PHE A 56 1.09 -16.27 -1.69
CA PHE A 56 2.34 -15.77 -1.13
C PHE A 56 2.31 -15.92 0.38
N PRO A 57 3.15 -16.80 0.97
CA PRO A 57 3.19 -16.97 2.42
C PRO A 57 3.34 -15.63 3.12
N LEU A 58 2.48 -15.33 4.10
CA LEU A 58 2.48 -14.04 4.81
C LEU A 58 3.84 -13.68 5.41
N ALA A 59 4.58 -14.69 5.88
CA ALA A 59 5.94 -14.53 6.40
C ALA A 59 6.94 -13.97 5.36
N GLN A 60 6.64 -14.16 4.07
CA GLN A 60 7.48 -13.73 2.95
C GLN A 60 6.94 -12.48 2.25
N VAL A 61 5.82 -11.90 2.70
CA VAL A 61 5.21 -10.72 2.05
C VAL A 61 6.19 -9.56 1.98
N ARG A 62 6.98 -9.31 3.03
CA ARG A 62 7.98 -8.24 3.01
C ARG A 62 9.05 -8.48 1.93
N GLU A 63 9.50 -9.71 1.77
CA GLU A 63 10.49 -10.10 0.76
C GLU A 63 9.89 -10.06 -0.65
N ALA A 64 8.62 -10.47 -0.80
CA ALA A 64 7.87 -10.32 -2.05
C ALA A 64 7.71 -8.85 -2.46
N TYR A 65 7.47 -7.93 -1.52
CA TYR A 65 7.46 -6.49 -1.78
C TYR A 65 8.86 -5.98 -2.17
N THR A 66 9.93 -6.40 -1.48
CA THR A 66 11.31 -6.03 -1.85
C THR A 66 11.68 -6.53 -3.26
N GLU A 67 11.26 -7.73 -3.64
CA GLU A 67 11.48 -8.29 -4.97
C GLU A 67 10.61 -7.59 -6.04
N LEU A 68 9.37 -7.22 -5.70
CA LEU A 68 8.50 -6.41 -6.57
C LEU A 68 9.08 -5.01 -6.80
N GLU A 69 9.66 -4.38 -5.78
CA GLU A 69 10.32 -3.06 -5.86
C GLU A 69 11.54 -3.09 -6.81
N ARG A 70 12.21 -4.24 -6.95
CA ARG A 70 13.30 -4.43 -7.93
C ARG A 70 12.78 -4.53 -9.36
N ARG A 71 11.50 -4.86 -9.55
CA ARG A 71 10.86 -4.91 -10.86
C ARG A 71 10.27 -3.55 -11.14
N HIS A 72 10.86 -2.80 -12.08
CA HIS A 72 10.23 -1.60 -12.62
C HIS A 72 8.91 -1.95 -13.31
N THR A 73 7.83 -1.90 -12.57
CA THR A 73 6.48 -1.88 -13.12
C THR A 73 6.05 -0.42 -13.25
N ARG A 74 5.51 -0.05 -14.40
CA ARG A 74 4.92 1.28 -14.60
C ARG A 74 3.67 1.40 -13.71
N GLY A 75 3.87 1.90 -12.49
CA GLY A 75 2.79 2.24 -11.58
C GLY A 75 2.03 3.49 -12.03
N LYS A 76 0.87 3.75 -11.40
CA LYS A 76 0.05 4.94 -11.65
C LYS A 76 0.51 6.11 -10.76
N ILE A 77 1.73 6.62 -10.95
CA ILE A 77 2.14 7.90 -10.37
C ILE A 77 2.17 8.93 -11.48
N VAL A 78 1.21 9.84 -11.47
CA VAL A 78 1.18 10.98 -12.39
C VAL A 78 1.81 12.17 -11.69
N LEU A 79 3.04 12.50 -12.06
CA LEU A 79 3.67 13.75 -11.66
C LEU A 79 3.21 14.83 -12.63
N ARG A 80 2.55 15.87 -12.12
CA ARG A 80 2.25 17.07 -12.92
C ARG A 80 3.31 18.12 -12.59
N PRO A 81 4.02 18.68 -13.59
CA PRO A 81 4.93 19.80 -13.39
C PRO A 81 4.18 21.05 -12.91
#